data_AF-A0A6L7UUY1-F1
#
_entry.id   AF-A0A6L7UUY1-F1
#
_cell.length_a   1.000
_cell.length_b   1.000
_cell.length_c   1.000
_cell.angle_alpha   90.00
_cell.angle_beta   90.00
_cell.angle_gamma   90.00
#
_symmetry.space_group_name_H-M   'P 1'
#
loop_
_entity.id
_entity.type
_entity.pdbx_description
1 polymer ?
#
loop_
_entity_poly.entity_id
_entity_poly.type
_entity_poly.pdbx_seq_one_letter_code
_entity_poly.pdbx_strand_id
1 'polypeptide(L)'
;MADMALRPTLSRHLFVSLLITLISIGLVLAACSDSADQEQPADSQPDATAEVQQQVEQSQQSDAQPAPQQQAAEPPDQLQASMQQQAEQPSAAQSMTVAPRQGQQGYGADGPYADSDGQSGQESSAPVPPVRQWLAEGVSLTPSVPAAFDEYGWSAVIEGDVLAVGAPYHDVLGEDTGAVFIFERIDGEWVETAYLLPPFADPLGWFGRWLAIDQGRLVIGAPYEDVLTEDGSFVEDAGVAYVYEKVGGDWIRTGTLLPAVPVTGASFGWSVAIFGDRIAVSAWEDQVEGVGAGSVTVFRQHKGLWRAEAVLTPAEPTHRQMFGRDIELFNNVLVVGAPGDDTIAEDAGAVFVWHHYNHEWNFAGRLLASDGLELDRLGSQVSLHGSWLVAGGYDHDNPLWSMGAVYVWKLDNLWNFHSKLTASDAQPGDWFGYATAIEGERMVIGAPHRAHPESQTYRSGAAYAFELRDDEWVEVGVFGPVDAVLAGERAEFGWATDVSGSTVVVGAWLADTAAGEDAGDAAVYEIPTEDASDPDPEQ
;
A
#
# COMPACT_ATOMS: atom_id res chain seq x y z
N MET A 1 17.15 -71.41 13.77
CA MET A 1 17.51 -72.21 14.96
C MET A 1 17.66 -71.26 16.15
N ALA A 2 17.56 -71.77 17.38
CA ALA A 2 17.72 -71.03 18.65
C ALA A 2 18.95 -70.08 18.66
N ASP A 3 18.93 -68.85 19.20
CA ASP A 3 18.48 -68.30 20.51
C ASP A 3 19.62 -68.22 21.55
N MET A 4 19.50 -67.31 22.54
CA MET A 4 20.47 -66.85 23.55
C MET A 4 21.61 -65.94 23.02
N ALA A 5 22.00 -64.81 23.65
CA ALA A 5 21.50 -64.06 24.83
C ALA A 5 22.06 -62.60 24.75
N LEU A 6 21.76 -61.61 25.61
CA LEU A 6 21.00 -61.56 26.88
C LEU A 6 20.10 -60.29 26.94
N ARG A 7 20.16 -59.42 27.96
CA ARG A 7 19.25 -58.24 28.13
C ARG A 7 19.85 -57.05 28.93
N PRO A 8 19.20 -55.85 28.90
CA PRO A 8 19.75 -54.57 29.37
C PRO A 8 19.15 -54.07 30.71
N THR A 9 19.44 -52.82 31.10
CA THR A 9 18.81 -52.08 32.22
C THR A 9 17.84 -50.98 31.75
N LEU A 10 16.70 -50.87 32.46
CA LEU A 10 15.66 -49.82 32.33
C LEU A 10 16.17 -48.45 32.86
N SER A 11 15.55 -47.27 32.69
CA SER A 11 14.12 -46.88 32.63
C SER A 11 14.01 -45.44 32.04
N ARG A 12 12.86 -44.79 31.74
CA ARG A 12 11.41 -45.08 31.94
C ARG A 12 10.60 -44.33 30.85
N HIS A 13 9.29 -44.59 30.74
CA HIS A 13 8.33 -43.90 29.86
C HIS A 13 7.59 -42.75 30.60
N LEU A 14 6.99 -41.68 30.03
CA LEU A 14 6.31 -41.42 28.74
C LEU A 14 4.87 -42.04 28.66
N PHE A 15 3.81 -41.19 28.62
CA PHE A 15 2.57 -41.29 27.79
C PHE A 15 1.33 -40.50 28.34
N VAL A 16 0.93 -39.49 27.56
CA VAL A 16 -0.43 -39.22 26.98
C VAL A 16 -1.61 -38.61 27.78
N SER A 17 -2.29 -37.72 27.04
CA SER A 17 -3.52 -36.95 27.26
C SER A 17 -4.81 -37.76 27.43
N LEU A 18 -5.87 -37.15 28.01
CA LEU A 18 -7.03 -36.59 27.27
C LEU A 18 -8.22 -36.26 28.22
N LEU A 19 -8.89 -35.12 27.98
CA LEU A 19 -10.26 -34.72 28.40
C LEU A 19 -10.65 -34.70 29.91
N ILE A 20 -11.07 -33.52 30.41
CA ILE A 20 -12.48 -33.18 30.79
C ILE A 20 -12.60 -31.70 31.23
N THR A 21 -13.77 -31.14 30.99
CA THR A 21 -14.16 -29.72 30.99
C THR A 21 -14.52 -29.11 32.36
N LEU A 22 -14.60 -27.77 32.41
CA LEU A 22 -15.34 -26.90 33.35
C LEU A 22 -14.82 -26.74 34.80
N ILE A 23 -14.34 -25.53 35.13
CA ILE A 23 -14.92 -24.58 36.12
C ILE A 23 -14.16 -23.25 35.99
N SER A 24 -14.81 -22.19 35.48
CA SER A 24 -14.27 -20.82 35.41
C SER A 24 -15.36 -19.76 35.63
N ILE A 25 -16.00 -19.76 36.81
CA ILE A 25 -16.77 -18.62 37.31
C ILE A 25 -16.45 -18.48 38.81
N GLY A 26 -15.88 -17.35 39.21
CA GLY A 26 -15.41 -17.12 40.58
C GLY A 26 -14.88 -15.71 40.79
N LEU A 27 -15.81 -14.76 40.98
CA LEU A 27 -15.57 -13.33 41.16
C LEU A 27 -14.46 -13.00 42.17
N VAL A 28 -13.58 -12.07 41.80
CA VAL A 28 -12.70 -11.35 42.75
C VAL A 28 -13.39 -10.05 43.14
N LEU A 29 -13.70 -9.87 44.43
CA LEU A 29 -13.60 -8.60 45.19
C LEU A 29 -14.22 -8.72 46.60
N ALA A 30 -13.40 -8.47 47.64
CA ALA A 30 -13.67 -7.53 48.74
C ALA A 30 -13.16 -7.98 50.13
N ALA A 31 -12.38 -7.08 50.74
CA ALA A 31 -12.28 -6.77 52.17
C ALA A 31 -11.84 -7.85 53.19
N CYS A 32 -10.62 -7.67 53.70
CA CYS A 32 -10.30 -7.95 55.10
C CYS A 32 -10.66 -6.70 55.95
N SER A 33 -11.56 -6.83 56.91
CA SER A 33 -11.56 -5.98 58.11
C SER A 33 -12.23 -6.66 59.30
N ASP A 34 -11.68 -6.35 60.47
CA ASP A 34 -11.71 -7.09 61.72
C ASP A 34 -13.06 -7.16 62.48
N SER A 35 -13.19 -8.29 63.20
CA SER A 35 -13.63 -8.36 64.61
C SER A 35 -15.12 -8.42 65.04
N ALA A 36 -15.30 -9.33 66.01
CA ALA A 36 -16.23 -9.33 67.15
C ALA A 36 -17.68 -9.82 66.97
N ASP A 37 -17.88 -11.05 67.46
CA ASP A 37 -19.14 -11.67 67.90
C ASP A 37 -20.08 -10.75 68.71
N GLN A 38 -21.40 -11.02 68.64
CA GLN A 38 -22.20 -11.53 69.79
C GLN A 38 -23.69 -11.81 69.40
N GLU A 39 -24.10 -13.06 69.63
CA GLU A 39 -25.43 -13.56 70.04
C GLU A 39 -26.75 -13.24 69.25
N GLN A 40 -27.32 -14.31 68.70
CA GLN A 40 -28.73 -14.56 68.33
C GLN A 40 -29.64 -14.75 69.59
N PRO A 41 -31.00 -14.90 69.55
CA PRO A 41 -31.83 -15.46 68.45
C PRO A 41 -33.28 -14.94 68.20
N ALA A 42 -33.90 -15.46 67.12
CA ALA A 42 -35.34 -15.71 66.85
C ALA A 42 -36.33 -14.51 66.83
N ASP A 43 -37.34 -14.44 65.93
CA ASP A 43 -38.27 -15.51 65.56
C ASP A 43 -39.01 -15.29 64.20
N SER A 44 -39.69 -16.35 63.72
CA SER A 44 -40.76 -16.40 62.70
C SER A 44 -40.47 -16.12 61.20
N GLN A 45 -40.53 -17.20 60.41
CA GLN A 45 -40.90 -17.25 58.98
C GLN A 45 -42.46 -17.32 58.85
N PRO A 46 -43.10 -16.98 57.70
CA PRO A 46 -43.04 -17.82 56.50
C PRO A 46 -43.12 -17.10 55.13
N ASP A 47 -43.33 -17.92 54.10
CA ASP A 47 -42.95 -17.80 52.69
C ASP A 47 -44.06 -17.33 51.72
N ALA A 48 -43.64 -17.04 50.48
CA ALA A 48 -44.33 -17.23 49.21
C ALA A 48 -45.39 -16.24 48.66
N THR A 49 -45.09 -15.76 47.44
CA THR A 49 -46.01 -15.47 46.31
C THR A 49 -47.14 -14.45 46.48
N ALA A 50 -46.87 -13.20 46.07
CA ALA A 50 -47.63 -12.49 45.01
C ALA A 50 -47.11 -11.05 44.84
N GLU A 51 -46.37 -10.76 43.77
CA GLU A 51 -46.18 -9.43 43.14
C GLU A 51 -45.02 -9.48 42.13
N VAL A 52 -45.32 -9.61 40.83
CA VAL A 52 -44.79 -8.86 39.66
C VAL A 52 -45.56 -9.40 38.45
N GLN A 53 -46.79 -8.90 38.27
CA GLN A 53 -47.59 -9.13 37.05
C GLN A 53 -48.25 -7.82 36.63
N GLN A 54 -47.43 -6.79 36.41
CA GLN A 54 -47.91 -5.47 36.00
C GLN A 54 -46.84 -4.61 35.29
N GLN A 55 -46.27 -5.09 34.18
CA GLN A 55 -45.42 -4.24 33.30
C GLN A 55 -45.22 -4.76 31.85
N VAL A 56 -46.28 -5.30 31.20
CA VAL A 56 -46.22 -5.75 29.78
C VAL A 56 -47.32 -5.11 28.90
N GLU A 57 -48.23 -4.30 29.45
CA GLU A 57 -49.33 -3.67 28.70
C GLU A 57 -49.27 -2.13 28.74
N GLN A 58 -48.27 -1.52 28.07
CA GLN A 58 -48.30 -0.07 27.80
C GLN A 58 -47.41 0.38 26.63
N SER A 59 -47.58 -0.22 25.44
CA SER A 59 -47.00 0.33 24.19
C SER A 59 -47.76 -0.06 22.92
N GLN A 60 -49.09 0.15 22.88
CA GLN A 60 -49.87 0.15 21.64
C GLN A 60 -50.93 1.27 21.65
N GLN A 61 -51.14 1.89 20.48
CA GLN A 61 -52.18 2.87 20.12
C GLN A 61 -52.12 4.30 20.71
N SER A 62 -51.60 5.23 19.89
CA SER A 62 -52.34 6.44 19.52
C SER A 62 -51.89 6.96 18.15
N ASP A 63 -52.81 7.00 17.18
CA ASP A 63 -52.56 7.46 15.80
C ASP A 63 -52.92 8.95 15.57
N ALA A 64 -52.33 9.48 14.49
CA ALA A 64 -52.85 10.55 13.59
C ALA A 64 -52.58 12.06 13.86
N GLN A 65 -51.70 12.59 12.99
CA GLN A 65 -51.73 13.90 12.28
C GLN A 65 -51.34 15.22 12.99
N PRO A 66 -50.90 16.25 12.23
CA PRO A 66 -50.54 16.32 10.79
C PRO A 66 -49.07 16.72 10.50
N ALA A 67 -48.67 16.63 9.23
CA ALA A 67 -47.31 16.93 8.76
C ALA A 67 -46.94 18.44 8.80
N PRO A 68 -45.65 18.79 9.06
CA PRO A 68 -45.16 20.14 8.86
C PRO A 68 -44.93 20.44 7.37
N GLN A 69 -45.17 21.70 6.98
CA GLN A 69 -45.11 22.16 5.60
C GLN A 69 -43.66 22.29 5.11
N GLN A 70 -43.41 21.82 3.88
CA GLN A 70 -42.16 22.11 3.17
C GLN A 70 -42.07 23.61 2.88
N GLN A 71 -41.08 24.28 3.46
CA GLN A 71 -40.51 25.49 2.87
C GLN A 71 -39.27 25.07 2.06
N ALA A 72 -39.26 25.44 0.78
CA ALA A 72 -38.17 25.09 -0.13
C ALA A 72 -36.88 25.82 0.29
N ALA A 73 -35.81 25.07 0.48
CA ALA A 73 -34.45 25.59 0.37
C ALA A 73 -34.02 25.48 -1.11
N GLU A 74 -33.32 26.50 -1.60
CA GLU A 74 -32.88 26.60 -3.01
C GLU A 74 -31.72 25.61 -3.28
N PRO A 75 -31.61 25.03 -4.50
CA PRO A 75 -30.49 24.15 -4.85
C PRO A 75 -29.19 24.94 -5.09
N PRO A 76 -28.01 24.38 -4.77
CA PRO A 76 -26.71 25.03 -5.00
C PRO A 76 -26.24 24.93 -6.47
N ASP A 77 -27.04 25.45 -7.41
CA ASP A 77 -26.71 25.52 -8.85
C ASP A 77 -25.70 26.63 -9.19
N GLN A 78 -24.48 26.59 -8.63
CA GLN A 78 -23.36 27.46 -9.06
C GLN A 78 -21.95 26.82 -9.09
N LEU A 79 -21.80 25.49 -8.98
CA LEU A 79 -20.50 24.82 -9.17
C LEU A 79 -20.37 23.96 -10.43
N GLN A 80 -21.47 23.51 -11.06
CA GLN A 80 -21.41 22.75 -12.33
C GLN A 80 -21.30 23.65 -13.59
N ALA A 81 -21.66 24.93 -13.50
CA ALA A 81 -21.71 25.82 -14.66
C ALA A 81 -20.34 26.33 -15.17
N SER A 82 -19.27 26.17 -14.37
CA SER A 82 -17.91 26.64 -14.72
C SER A 82 -17.03 25.58 -15.39
N MET A 83 -17.40 24.29 -15.38
CA MET A 83 -16.60 23.21 -15.98
C MET A 83 -17.05 22.81 -17.39
N GLN A 84 -18.24 23.23 -17.85
CA GLN A 84 -18.75 22.90 -19.19
C GLN A 84 -18.44 23.93 -20.30
N GLN A 85 -17.72 25.03 -20.01
CA GLN A 85 -17.45 26.10 -21.01
C GLN A 85 -16.10 25.99 -21.75
N GLN A 86 -15.32 24.93 -21.57
CA GLN A 86 -14.05 24.72 -22.32
C GLN A 86 -14.16 23.75 -23.51
N ALA A 87 -15.35 23.23 -23.82
CA ALA A 87 -15.56 22.22 -24.87
C ALA A 87 -15.96 22.75 -26.27
N GLU A 88 -15.96 24.07 -26.52
CA GLU A 88 -16.39 24.64 -27.82
C GLU A 88 -15.48 25.76 -28.38
N GLN A 89 -14.46 25.39 -29.17
CA GLN A 89 -13.99 26.17 -30.34
C GLN A 89 -13.49 25.23 -31.46
N PRO A 90 -13.61 25.60 -32.75
CA PRO A 90 -13.67 24.62 -33.84
C PRO A 90 -12.34 24.27 -34.51
N SER A 91 -12.31 23.04 -35.07
CA SER A 91 -11.30 22.52 -35.99
C SER A 91 -11.08 23.40 -37.24
N ALA A 92 -9.82 23.56 -37.63
CA ALA A 92 -9.41 24.08 -38.93
C ALA A 92 -8.47 23.07 -39.62
N ALA A 93 -9.03 22.04 -40.24
CA ALA A 93 -8.26 21.10 -41.06
C ALA A 93 -7.71 21.79 -42.33
N GLN A 94 -6.41 21.60 -42.61
CA GLN A 94 -5.86 21.75 -43.95
C GLN A 94 -5.20 20.45 -44.41
N SER A 95 -5.67 19.97 -45.55
CA SER A 95 -5.30 18.70 -46.15
C SER A 95 -3.91 18.72 -46.80
N MET A 96 -3.11 17.67 -46.58
CA MET A 96 -2.17 17.21 -47.59
C MET A 96 -2.30 15.70 -47.83
N THR A 97 -2.61 15.36 -49.07
CA THR A 97 -2.70 14.00 -49.60
C THR A 97 -1.34 13.31 -49.64
N VAL A 98 -1.27 12.09 -49.11
CA VAL A 98 -0.16 11.16 -49.36
C VAL A 98 -0.66 10.02 -50.26
N ALA A 99 0.08 9.74 -51.33
CA ALA A 99 -0.08 8.54 -52.16
C ALA A 99 1.12 7.61 -51.93
N PRO A 100 0.94 6.28 -51.86
CA PRO A 100 1.97 5.37 -51.35
C PRO A 100 2.92 4.89 -52.44
N ARG A 101 4.18 4.58 -52.06
CA ARG A 101 5.02 3.60 -52.78
C ARG A 101 5.86 2.74 -51.82
N GLN A 102 5.85 1.45 -52.12
CA GLN A 102 6.70 0.40 -51.56
C GLN A 102 8.14 0.52 -52.10
N GLY A 103 9.13 -0.08 -51.42
CA GLY A 103 10.31 -0.60 -52.11
C GLY A 103 11.65 -0.66 -51.37
N GLN A 104 11.90 -1.78 -50.69
CA GLN A 104 13.17 -2.54 -50.65
C GLN A 104 14.53 -1.89 -50.23
N GLN A 105 15.12 -2.55 -49.21
CA GLN A 105 16.50 -3.09 -49.13
C GLN A 105 17.74 -2.17 -49.24
N GLY A 106 18.67 -2.35 -48.29
CA GLY A 106 20.09 -2.02 -48.50
C GLY A 106 20.93 -1.94 -47.22
N TYR A 107 21.57 -3.04 -46.80
CA TYR A 107 22.73 -2.99 -45.89
C TYR A 107 23.95 -2.43 -46.64
N GLY A 108 24.77 -1.61 -45.99
CA GLY A 108 26.07 -1.13 -46.52
C GLY A 108 26.84 -0.35 -45.47
N ALA A 109 28.13 -0.65 -45.31
CA ALA A 109 28.99 -0.14 -44.24
C ALA A 109 29.90 1.02 -44.68
N ASP A 110 30.84 1.37 -43.79
CA ASP A 110 32.08 2.12 -43.99
C ASP A 110 32.05 3.66 -44.00
N GLY A 111 32.45 4.22 -42.85
CA GLY A 111 33.74 4.93 -42.81
C GLY A 111 33.72 6.48 -42.77
N PRO A 112 34.67 7.13 -42.06
CA PRO A 112 34.55 8.54 -41.68
C PRO A 112 35.44 9.50 -42.49
N TYR A 113 35.06 10.79 -42.53
CA TYR A 113 35.96 11.91 -42.82
C TYR A 113 35.58 13.17 -42.02
N ALA A 114 36.57 14.01 -41.72
CA ALA A 114 36.52 15.05 -40.68
C ALA A 114 36.62 16.50 -41.21
N ASP A 115 36.46 17.45 -40.27
CA ASP A 115 36.85 18.87 -40.27
C ASP A 115 36.17 19.82 -41.31
N SER A 116 35.60 20.98 -40.96
CA SER A 116 36.27 22.05 -40.19
C SER A 116 35.33 23.25 -39.87
N ASP A 117 35.51 23.81 -38.67
CA ASP A 117 35.35 25.19 -38.17
C ASP A 117 34.34 26.21 -38.72
N GLY A 118 33.62 26.85 -37.78
CA GLY A 118 32.83 28.07 -37.99
C GLY A 118 32.27 28.69 -36.70
N GLN A 119 33.12 29.20 -35.80
CA GLN A 119 32.68 29.84 -34.54
C GLN A 119 31.93 31.18 -34.75
N SER A 120 30.83 31.39 -34.02
CA SER A 120 30.52 32.68 -33.38
C SER A 120 29.35 32.56 -32.38
N GLY A 121 29.45 33.24 -31.24
CA GLY A 121 28.32 33.45 -30.30
C GLY A 121 28.36 32.62 -29.02
N GLN A 122 29.12 33.07 -28.02
CA GLN A 122 28.92 32.64 -26.64
C GLN A 122 27.80 33.49 -26.01
N GLU A 123 26.68 32.86 -25.64
CA GLU A 123 25.93 33.28 -24.46
C GLU A 123 26.14 32.26 -23.35
N SER A 124 26.39 32.76 -22.14
CA SER A 124 26.82 31.98 -21.00
C SER A 124 25.64 31.59 -20.12
N SER A 125 24.98 30.49 -20.45
CA SER A 125 24.38 29.62 -19.43
C SER A 125 25.28 28.39 -19.26
N ALA A 126 26.01 28.32 -18.15
CA ALA A 126 26.53 27.03 -17.73
C ALA A 126 25.30 26.18 -17.37
N PRO A 127 25.06 25.01 -17.99
CA PRO A 127 24.09 24.08 -17.44
C PRO A 127 24.58 23.71 -16.03
N VAL A 128 23.69 23.78 -15.04
CA VAL A 128 23.90 23.09 -13.78
C VAL A 128 24.21 21.64 -14.13
N PRO A 129 25.31 21.04 -13.64
CA PRO A 129 25.60 19.65 -13.95
C PRO A 129 24.43 18.82 -13.40
N PRO A 130 23.77 17.97 -14.20
CA PRO A 130 22.84 17.01 -13.63
C PRO A 130 23.67 16.11 -12.72
N VAL A 131 23.31 16.04 -11.44
CA VAL A 131 23.99 15.19 -10.45
C VAL A 131 23.59 13.74 -10.72
N ARG A 132 24.16 13.19 -11.79
CA ARG A 132 24.08 11.78 -12.18
C ARG A 132 25.01 10.97 -11.27
N GLN A 133 24.68 10.91 -10.00
CA GLN A 133 25.34 10.02 -9.06
C GLN A 133 24.38 8.89 -8.71
N TRP A 134 24.76 7.68 -9.14
CA TRP A 134 24.24 6.47 -8.53
C TRP A 134 24.62 6.53 -7.05
N LEU A 135 23.63 6.50 -6.17
CA LEU A 135 23.84 6.56 -4.74
C LEU A 135 24.24 5.17 -4.24
N ALA A 136 25.54 4.87 -4.37
CA ALA A 136 26.13 3.55 -4.19
C ALA A 136 26.35 3.11 -2.73
N GLU A 137 25.76 3.82 -1.76
CA GLU A 137 25.92 3.59 -0.31
C GLU A 137 24.62 3.07 0.32
N GLY A 138 23.95 2.14 -0.35
CA GLY A 138 22.78 1.43 0.19
C GLY A 138 23.16 0.29 1.14
N VAL A 139 22.23 -0.10 1.99
CA VAL A 139 22.35 -1.24 2.92
C VAL A 139 21.22 -2.24 2.64
N SER A 140 21.57 -3.49 2.26
CA SER A 140 20.59 -4.58 2.14
C SER A 140 20.08 -5.03 3.51
N LEU A 141 18.78 -5.27 3.58
CA LEU A 141 18.02 -5.72 4.74
C LEU A 141 17.78 -7.23 4.61
N THR A 142 18.82 -8.05 4.76
CA THR A 142 18.65 -9.51 4.67
C THR A 142 17.81 -10.04 5.85
N PRO A 143 16.69 -10.76 5.61
CA PRO A 143 15.88 -11.32 6.69
C PRO A 143 16.60 -12.48 7.38
N SER A 144 16.20 -12.79 8.62
CA SER A 144 16.86 -13.79 9.48
C SER A 144 16.59 -15.25 9.08
N VAL A 145 15.55 -15.49 8.28
CA VAL A 145 15.14 -16.79 7.73
C VAL A 145 14.85 -16.69 6.23
N PRO A 146 15.85 -16.37 5.38
CA PRO A 146 15.63 -16.22 3.94
C PRO A 146 15.48 -17.60 3.27
N ALA A 147 14.50 -17.77 2.39
CA ALA A 147 14.38 -18.91 1.50
C ALA A 147 14.16 -18.49 0.04
N ALA A 148 14.38 -19.42 -0.88
CA ALA A 148 14.09 -19.25 -2.30
C ALA A 148 12.57 -19.16 -2.54
N PHE A 149 12.15 -18.34 -3.50
CA PHE A 149 10.75 -18.08 -3.84
C PHE A 149 9.88 -17.45 -2.74
N ASP A 150 10.46 -16.93 -1.65
CA ASP A 150 9.74 -16.17 -0.61
C ASP A 150 9.27 -14.78 -1.10
N GLU A 151 9.89 -14.27 -2.17
CA GLU A 151 9.64 -12.96 -2.78
C GLU A 151 9.78 -11.78 -1.79
N TYR A 152 10.78 -11.84 -0.90
CA TYR A 152 11.05 -10.80 0.10
C TYR A 152 11.35 -9.43 -0.54
N GLY A 153 10.78 -8.36 -0.01
CA GLY A 153 10.86 -7.04 -0.63
C GLY A 153 9.73 -6.76 -1.61
N TRP A 154 8.71 -7.61 -1.67
CA TRP A 154 7.47 -7.34 -2.41
C TRP A 154 6.79 -6.05 -1.95
N SER A 155 6.79 -5.79 -0.64
CA SER A 155 6.25 -4.57 -0.03
C SER A 155 7.27 -4.05 0.98
N ALA A 156 7.37 -2.73 1.14
CA ALA A 156 8.24 -2.10 2.12
C ALA A 156 7.64 -0.76 2.57
N VAL A 157 7.68 -0.49 3.87
CA VAL A 157 7.23 0.78 4.47
C VAL A 157 8.18 1.23 5.59
N ILE A 158 8.29 2.54 5.84
CA ILE A 158 9.19 3.14 6.82
C ILE A 158 8.55 4.32 7.58
N GLU A 159 8.65 4.32 8.91
CA GLU A 159 8.31 5.44 9.78
C GLU A 159 9.54 5.75 10.67
N GLY A 160 10.33 6.76 10.30
CA GLY A 160 11.54 7.14 11.02
C GLY A 160 12.54 5.99 11.22
N ASP A 161 12.72 5.56 12.46
CA ASP A 161 13.67 4.51 12.87
C ASP A 161 13.08 3.08 12.80
N VAL A 162 11.92 2.89 12.16
CA VAL A 162 11.24 1.59 12.01
C VAL A 162 10.88 1.35 10.55
N LEU A 163 11.19 0.17 10.03
CA LEU A 163 10.72 -0.26 8.71
C LEU A 163 10.16 -1.68 8.76
N ALA A 164 9.25 -2.00 7.84
CA ALA A 164 8.65 -3.32 7.67
C ALA A 164 8.73 -3.75 6.20
N VAL A 165 9.09 -5.02 5.96
CA VAL A 165 9.24 -5.59 4.61
C VAL A 165 8.47 -6.90 4.49
N GLY A 166 7.64 -7.04 3.46
CA GLY A 166 6.83 -8.23 3.21
C GLY A 166 7.52 -9.28 2.34
N ALA A 167 7.20 -10.53 2.62
CA ALA A 167 7.54 -11.72 1.84
C ALA A 167 6.26 -12.59 1.72
N PRO A 168 5.35 -12.29 0.76
CA PRO A 168 4.01 -12.88 0.74
C PRO A 168 3.98 -14.38 0.45
N TYR A 169 5.09 -14.96 -0.03
CA TYR A 169 5.21 -16.40 -0.35
C TYR A 169 5.97 -17.18 0.73
N HIS A 170 6.21 -16.58 1.90
CA HIS A 170 6.98 -17.25 2.97
C HIS A 170 6.28 -18.49 3.56
N ASP A 171 7.03 -19.59 3.59
CA ASP A 171 6.52 -20.97 3.66
C ASP A 171 6.39 -21.57 5.09
N VAL A 172 6.42 -20.74 6.14
CA VAL A 172 6.60 -21.24 7.53
C VAL A 172 5.37 -21.93 8.13
N LEU A 173 4.15 -21.49 7.79
CA LEU A 173 2.92 -22.09 8.33
C LEU A 173 2.21 -23.00 7.31
N GLY A 174 2.52 -22.84 6.03
CA GLY A 174 1.99 -23.58 4.88
C GLY A 174 2.55 -22.96 3.59
N GLU A 175 2.17 -23.55 2.46
CA GLU A 175 2.53 -23.08 1.10
C GLU A 175 2.08 -21.63 0.90
N ASP A 176 3.01 -20.72 0.65
CA ASP A 176 2.76 -19.30 0.34
C ASP A 176 1.90 -18.57 1.41
N THR A 177 2.08 -18.91 2.69
CA THR A 177 1.31 -18.27 3.79
C THR A 177 1.71 -16.80 4.03
N GLY A 178 2.97 -16.47 3.80
CA GLY A 178 3.51 -15.11 3.88
C GLY A 178 4.05 -14.69 5.24
N ALA A 179 4.89 -13.64 5.23
CA ALA A 179 5.51 -13.05 6.40
C ALA A 179 5.81 -11.56 6.24
N VAL A 180 6.08 -10.90 7.36
CA VAL A 180 6.58 -9.52 7.41
C VAL A 180 7.73 -9.42 8.39
N PHE A 181 8.88 -8.91 7.94
CA PHE A 181 10.09 -8.70 8.74
C PHE A 181 10.17 -7.23 9.17
N ILE A 182 10.52 -6.98 10.43
CA ILE A 182 10.60 -5.64 11.01
C ILE A 182 12.03 -5.33 11.40
N PHE A 183 12.56 -4.23 10.87
CA PHE A 183 13.89 -3.73 11.21
C PHE A 183 13.79 -2.39 11.91
N GLU A 184 14.69 -2.16 12.86
CA GLU A 184 14.76 -0.91 13.63
C GLU A 184 16.18 -0.36 13.61
N ARG A 185 16.31 0.97 13.55
CA ARG A 185 17.59 1.65 13.53
C ARG A 185 18.16 1.73 14.95
N ILE A 186 19.16 0.90 15.25
CA ILE A 186 19.80 0.78 16.56
C ILE A 186 21.28 1.16 16.41
N ASP A 187 21.74 2.16 17.17
CA ASP A 187 23.11 2.70 17.13
C ASP A 187 23.60 3.11 15.73
N GLY A 188 22.68 3.38 14.79
CA GLY A 188 22.95 3.77 13.40
C GLY A 188 22.88 2.62 12.39
N GLU A 189 22.70 1.38 12.83
CA GLU A 189 22.57 0.20 11.97
C GLU A 189 21.10 -0.29 11.94
N TRP A 190 20.65 -0.83 10.80
CA TRP A 190 19.32 -1.46 10.71
C TRP A 190 19.41 -2.91 11.21
N VAL A 191 18.62 -3.24 12.23
CA VAL A 191 18.64 -4.55 12.89
C VAL A 191 17.25 -5.15 12.84
N GLU A 192 17.10 -6.40 12.36
CA GLU A 192 15.83 -7.13 12.47
C GLU A 192 15.49 -7.34 13.95
N THR A 193 14.31 -6.86 14.37
CA THR A 193 13.82 -6.97 15.75
C THR A 193 12.66 -7.94 15.89
N ALA A 194 11.89 -8.17 14.82
CA ALA A 194 10.79 -9.11 14.79
C ALA A 194 10.56 -9.66 13.38
N TYR A 195 9.95 -10.84 13.31
CA TYR A 195 9.28 -11.33 12.10
C TYR A 195 7.85 -11.75 12.49
N LEU A 196 6.89 -11.45 11.62
CA LEU A 196 5.46 -11.64 11.84
C LEU A 196 4.93 -12.65 10.83
N LEU A 197 4.09 -13.56 11.32
CA LEU A 197 3.38 -14.58 10.54
C LEU A 197 1.87 -14.35 10.65
N PRO A 198 1.06 -14.85 9.69
CA PRO A 198 -0.39 -14.86 9.82
C PRO A 198 -0.83 -15.67 11.05
N PRO A 199 -2.01 -15.38 11.63
CA PRO A 199 -2.47 -16.02 12.87
C PRO A 199 -2.90 -17.48 12.69
N PHE A 200 -3.13 -17.92 11.45
CA PHE A 200 -3.36 -19.29 11.06
C PHE A 200 -2.70 -19.55 9.70
N ALA A 201 -2.52 -20.84 9.38
CA ALA A 201 -2.04 -21.24 8.07
C ALA A 201 -3.21 -21.19 7.09
N ASP A 202 -3.09 -20.35 6.07
CA ASP A 202 -3.97 -20.37 4.91
C ASP A 202 -3.13 -20.31 3.63
N PRO A 203 -3.01 -21.41 2.87
CA PRO A 203 -2.14 -21.45 1.71
C PRO A 203 -2.52 -20.42 0.66
N LEU A 204 -1.53 -19.73 0.08
CA LEU A 204 -1.74 -18.62 -0.86
C LEU A 204 -2.45 -17.38 -0.29
N GLY A 205 -2.68 -17.28 1.03
CA GLY A 205 -3.33 -16.11 1.65
C GLY A 205 -2.54 -14.79 1.53
N TRP A 206 -1.25 -14.88 1.20
CA TRP A 206 -0.34 -13.76 0.89
C TRP A 206 -0.24 -12.70 2.00
N PHE A 207 -0.04 -13.13 3.25
CA PHE A 207 0.21 -12.22 4.37
C PHE A 207 1.49 -11.40 4.14
N GLY A 208 1.39 -10.07 4.20
CA GLY A 208 2.51 -9.17 3.89
C GLY A 208 2.51 -8.60 2.47
N ARG A 209 1.51 -8.97 1.65
CA ARG A 209 1.36 -8.48 0.28
C ARG A 209 1.21 -6.96 0.16
N TRP A 210 0.68 -6.30 1.19
CA TRP A 210 0.63 -4.84 1.33
C TRP A 210 0.82 -4.45 2.79
N LEU A 211 1.46 -3.31 3.03
CA LEU A 211 1.80 -2.78 4.34
C LEU A 211 1.44 -1.30 4.42
N ALA A 212 1.13 -0.82 5.63
CA ALA A 212 1.09 0.61 5.93
C ALA A 212 1.41 0.83 7.41
N ILE A 213 2.15 1.90 7.73
CA ILE A 213 2.63 2.20 9.08
C ILE A 213 2.30 3.64 9.50
N ASP A 214 1.77 3.83 10.71
CA ASP A 214 1.57 5.16 11.33
C ASP A 214 1.52 5.05 12.86
N GLN A 215 2.36 5.84 13.52
CA GLN A 215 2.48 6.01 14.96
C GLN A 215 2.70 4.67 15.68
N GLY A 216 3.62 3.85 15.17
CA GLY A 216 3.94 2.53 15.73
C GLY A 216 2.83 1.49 15.59
N ARG A 217 1.93 1.67 14.63
CA ARG A 217 0.96 0.65 14.18
C ARG A 217 1.26 0.24 12.77
N LEU A 218 1.26 -1.07 12.54
CA LEU A 218 1.44 -1.69 11.24
C LEU A 218 0.14 -2.37 10.83
N VAL A 219 -0.34 -2.04 9.63
CA VAL A 219 -1.45 -2.74 8.96
C VAL A 219 -0.85 -3.66 7.91
N ILE A 220 -1.32 -4.91 7.88
CA ILE A 220 -0.82 -5.96 6.99
C ILE A 220 -2.00 -6.54 6.21
N GLY A 221 -1.94 -6.47 4.87
CA GLY A 221 -2.89 -7.13 3.99
C GLY A 221 -2.60 -8.62 3.81
N ALA A 222 -3.66 -9.42 3.73
CA ALA A 222 -3.65 -10.82 3.29
C ALA A 222 -4.88 -11.02 2.36
N PRO A 223 -4.78 -10.58 1.08
CA PRO A 223 -5.94 -10.38 0.22
C PRO A 223 -6.66 -11.66 -0.20
N TYR A 224 -5.99 -12.81 -0.14
CA TYR A 224 -6.56 -14.10 -0.54
C TYR A 224 -6.82 -15.03 0.65
N GLU A 225 -6.76 -14.52 1.88
CA GLU A 225 -7.12 -15.31 3.07
C GLU A 225 -8.63 -15.59 3.10
N ASP A 226 -9.01 -16.84 3.34
CA ASP A 226 -10.38 -17.33 3.39
C ASP A 226 -11.10 -16.83 4.65
N VAL A 227 -12.21 -16.11 4.45
CA VAL A 227 -12.97 -15.56 5.59
C VAL A 227 -13.94 -16.60 6.15
N LEU A 228 -13.66 -17.06 7.38
CA LEU A 228 -14.59 -17.89 8.16
C LEU A 228 -15.82 -17.07 8.61
N THR A 229 -17.01 -17.51 8.19
CA THR A 229 -18.29 -16.87 8.51
C THR A 229 -18.94 -17.44 9.78
N GLU A 230 -19.98 -16.76 10.29
CA GLU A 230 -20.70 -17.17 11.51
C GLU A 230 -21.35 -18.57 11.44
N ASP A 231 -21.66 -19.08 10.24
CA ASP A 231 -22.26 -20.41 10.08
C ASP A 231 -21.22 -21.55 10.00
N GLY A 232 -19.92 -21.19 10.00
CA GLY A 232 -18.80 -22.13 9.93
C GLY A 232 -18.35 -22.48 8.51
N SER A 233 -18.89 -21.84 7.48
CA SER A 233 -18.36 -21.90 6.11
C SER A 233 -17.25 -20.87 5.88
N PHE A 234 -16.34 -21.17 4.96
CA PHE A 234 -15.34 -20.24 4.45
C PHE A 234 -15.85 -19.57 3.16
N VAL A 235 -15.47 -18.31 2.96
CA VAL A 235 -15.64 -17.61 1.69
C VAL A 235 -14.26 -17.46 1.05
N GLU A 236 -14.05 -18.23 -0.02
CA GLU A 236 -12.79 -18.37 -0.76
C GLU A 236 -12.28 -17.01 -1.26
N ASP A 237 -10.99 -16.69 -1.07
CA ASP A 237 -10.34 -15.46 -1.56
C ASP A 237 -11.06 -14.14 -1.16
N ALA A 238 -11.77 -14.13 -0.01
CA ALA A 238 -12.50 -12.95 0.44
C ALA A 238 -11.57 -11.86 1.00
N GLY A 239 -10.47 -12.27 1.65
CA GLY A 239 -9.39 -11.41 2.11
C GLY A 239 -9.59 -10.75 3.47
N VAL A 240 -8.47 -10.44 4.13
CA VAL A 240 -8.43 -9.78 5.43
C VAL A 240 -7.33 -8.71 5.51
N ALA A 241 -7.40 -7.85 6.53
CA ALA A 241 -6.26 -7.06 6.96
C ALA A 241 -6.05 -7.15 8.47
N TYR A 242 -4.80 -7.19 8.91
CA TYR A 242 -4.41 -7.31 10.31
C TYR A 242 -3.80 -6.02 10.84
N VAL A 243 -4.03 -5.72 12.12
CA VAL A 243 -3.46 -4.54 12.80
C VAL A 243 -2.57 -5.00 13.94
N TYR A 244 -1.32 -4.55 13.92
CA TYR A 244 -0.32 -4.77 14.95
C TYR A 244 0.08 -3.43 15.60
N GLU A 245 0.29 -3.43 16.91
CA GLU A 245 0.77 -2.29 17.70
C GLU A 245 2.10 -2.66 18.36
N LYS A 246 3.08 -1.74 18.30
CA LYS A 246 4.35 -1.89 19.02
C LYS A 246 4.17 -1.56 20.50
N VAL A 247 4.20 -2.57 21.37
CA VAL A 247 3.96 -2.46 22.81
C VAL A 247 5.13 -3.04 23.60
N GLY A 248 5.88 -2.17 24.29
CA GLY A 248 6.99 -2.59 25.15
C GLY A 248 8.23 -3.09 24.40
N GLY A 249 8.27 -2.92 23.08
CA GLY A 249 9.31 -3.45 22.18
C GLY A 249 8.80 -4.56 21.27
N ASP A 250 7.73 -5.26 21.68
CA ASP A 250 7.12 -6.35 20.92
C ASP A 250 6.00 -5.85 19.99
N TRP A 251 5.85 -6.47 18.82
CA TRP A 251 4.72 -6.21 17.92
C TRP A 251 3.55 -7.15 18.24
N ILE A 252 2.43 -6.59 18.70
CA ILE A 252 1.26 -7.35 19.18
C ILE A 252 0.08 -7.10 18.25
N ARG A 253 -0.54 -8.17 17.73
CA ARG A 253 -1.79 -8.05 16.96
C ARG A 253 -2.93 -7.55 17.85
N THR A 254 -3.47 -6.37 17.54
CA THR A 254 -4.59 -5.75 18.26
C THR A 254 -5.91 -5.76 17.47
N GLY A 255 -5.88 -6.05 16.17
CA GLY A 255 -7.08 -6.12 15.35
C GLY A 255 -6.98 -7.08 14.16
N THR A 256 -8.16 -7.51 13.72
CA THR A 256 -8.41 -8.10 12.40
C THR A 256 -9.57 -7.31 11.79
N LEU A 257 -9.38 -6.82 10.58
CA LEU A 257 -10.35 -6.08 9.79
C LEU A 257 -10.92 -7.04 8.76
N LEU A 258 -12.25 -7.10 8.67
CA LEU A 258 -12.99 -7.99 7.80
C LEU A 258 -13.98 -7.17 6.96
N PRO A 259 -14.29 -7.59 5.71
CA PRO A 259 -15.41 -7.03 4.98
C PRO A 259 -16.72 -7.32 5.74
N ALA A 260 -17.66 -6.36 5.74
CA ALA A 260 -18.94 -6.49 6.45
C ALA A 260 -19.83 -7.62 5.88
N VAL A 261 -19.65 -7.92 4.59
CA VAL A 261 -20.19 -9.09 3.89
C VAL A 261 -19.04 -9.64 3.05
N PRO A 262 -18.42 -10.77 3.44
CA PRO A 262 -17.39 -11.41 2.62
C PRO A 262 -17.97 -11.87 1.28
N VAL A 263 -17.22 -11.65 0.20
CA VAL A 263 -17.57 -12.04 -1.18
C VAL A 263 -16.38 -12.78 -1.77
N THR A 264 -16.63 -13.90 -2.44
CA THR A 264 -15.58 -14.74 -3.03
C THR A 264 -14.77 -13.97 -4.07
N GLY A 265 -13.45 -13.97 -3.94
CA GLY A 265 -12.54 -13.27 -4.84
C GLY A 265 -12.73 -11.74 -4.83
N ALA A 266 -13.14 -11.15 -3.71
CA ALA A 266 -13.21 -9.69 -3.57
C ALA A 266 -11.84 -9.06 -3.26
N SER A 267 -10.88 -9.87 -2.79
CA SER A 267 -9.50 -9.46 -2.53
C SER A 267 -9.37 -8.34 -1.49
N PHE A 268 -10.13 -8.43 -0.39
CA PHE A 268 -10.11 -7.42 0.69
C PHE A 268 -8.77 -7.44 1.42
N GLY A 269 -8.12 -6.30 1.60
CA GLY A 269 -6.74 -6.25 2.10
C GLY A 269 -5.69 -6.14 0.99
N TRP A 270 -6.11 -5.91 -0.26
CA TRP A 270 -5.21 -5.75 -1.39
C TRP A 270 -4.27 -4.55 -1.28
N SER A 271 -4.81 -3.38 -0.92
CA SER A 271 -4.05 -2.23 -0.46
C SER A 271 -4.66 -1.73 0.86
N VAL A 272 -3.79 -1.23 1.73
CA VAL A 272 -4.12 -0.74 3.07
C VAL A 272 -3.41 0.59 3.31
N ALA A 273 -4.07 1.51 4.00
CA ALA A 273 -3.50 2.79 4.40
C ALA A 273 -3.93 3.17 5.82
N ILE A 274 -3.09 3.84 6.60
CA ILE A 274 -3.36 4.20 8.00
C ILE A 274 -2.94 5.64 8.29
N PHE A 275 -3.79 6.38 9.02
CA PHE A 275 -3.42 7.69 9.57
C PHE A 275 -4.27 7.99 10.81
N GLY A 276 -3.64 8.25 11.96
CA GLY A 276 -4.33 8.61 13.19
C GLY A 276 -5.36 7.55 13.59
N ASP A 277 -6.60 7.92 13.93
CA ASP A 277 -7.61 6.95 14.38
C ASP A 277 -8.26 6.12 13.26
N ARG A 278 -7.68 6.05 12.06
CA ARG A 278 -8.28 5.44 10.86
C ARG A 278 -7.36 4.54 10.04
N ILE A 279 -7.97 3.52 9.46
CA ILE A 279 -7.39 2.63 8.47
C ILE A 279 -8.35 2.55 7.28
N ALA A 280 -7.86 2.64 6.06
CA ALA A 280 -8.61 2.28 4.86
C ALA A 280 -8.09 0.93 4.32
N VAL A 281 -9.00 0.10 3.80
CA VAL A 281 -8.69 -1.22 3.23
C VAL A 281 -9.46 -1.38 1.93
N SER A 282 -8.79 -1.72 0.83
CA SER A 282 -9.42 -1.94 -0.47
C SER A 282 -9.77 -3.41 -0.74
N ALA A 283 -10.75 -3.59 -1.63
CA ALA A 283 -11.19 -4.86 -2.20
C ALA A 283 -11.45 -4.59 -3.70
N TRP A 284 -10.39 -4.60 -4.53
CA TRP A 284 -10.45 -4.07 -5.89
C TRP A 284 -11.24 -4.94 -6.88
N GLU A 285 -11.56 -6.18 -6.51
CA GLU A 285 -12.38 -7.13 -7.29
C GLU A 285 -13.83 -7.24 -6.77
N ASP A 286 -14.17 -6.47 -5.72
CA ASP A 286 -15.50 -6.46 -5.11
C ASP A 286 -16.61 -6.05 -6.12
N GLN A 287 -17.76 -6.70 -5.94
CA GLN A 287 -18.89 -6.71 -6.87
C GLN A 287 -19.90 -5.61 -6.55
N VAL A 288 -19.53 -4.36 -6.82
CA VAL A 288 -20.39 -3.19 -6.68
C VAL A 288 -21.54 -3.25 -7.70
N GLU A 289 -22.78 -3.33 -7.20
CA GLU A 289 -24.01 -3.46 -8.02
C GLU A 289 -24.01 -4.65 -9.01
N GLY A 290 -23.19 -5.69 -8.74
CA GLY A 290 -23.00 -6.84 -9.62
C GLY A 290 -21.97 -6.63 -10.73
N VAL A 291 -21.11 -5.63 -10.58
CA VAL A 291 -19.98 -5.32 -11.47
C VAL A 291 -18.70 -5.32 -10.64
N GLY A 292 -17.67 -6.04 -11.10
CA GLY A 292 -16.32 -6.00 -10.51
C GLY A 292 -15.64 -4.66 -10.76
N ALA A 293 -16.03 -3.65 -10.00
CA ALA A 293 -15.50 -2.29 -10.05
C ALA A 293 -14.52 -2.02 -8.90
N GLY A 294 -14.68 -2.72 -7.77
CA GLY A 294 -13.88 -2.56 -6.55
C GLY A 294 -14.48 -1.59 -5.52
N SER A 295 -14.10 -1.78 -4.25
CA SER A 295 -14.55 -0.96 -3.12
C SER A 295 -13.42 -0.66 -2.12
N VAL A 296 -13.65 0.32 -1.24
CA VAL A 296 -12.74 0.67 -0.14
C VAL A 296 -13.53 0.81 1.15
N THR A 297 -13.20 0.04 2.18
CA THR A 297 -13.80 0.17 3.52
C THR A 297 -12.89 0.99 4.42
N VAL A 298 -13.43 2.06 5.01
CA VAL A 298 -12.72 2.85 6.04
C VAL A 298 -13.14 2.37 7.42
N PHE A 299 -12.16 2.01 8.23
CA PHE A 299 -12.30 1.65 9.63
C PHE A 299 -11.82 2.79 10.53
N ARG A 300 -12.46 2.91 11.69
CA ARG A 300 -12.09 3.86 12.73
C ARG A 300 -11.92 3.18 14.08
N GLN A 301 -10.90 3.58 14.82
CA GLN A 301 -10.65 3.09 16.17
C GLN A 301 -11.59 3.77 17.17
N HIS A 302 -12.34 2.97 17.93
CA HIS A 302 -13.18 3.45 19.03
C HIS A 302 -13.02 2.57 20.26
N LYS A 303 -12.39 3.12 21.32
CA LYS A 303 -12.13 2.43 22.59
C LYS A 303 -11.33 1.12 22.41
N GLY A 304 -10.28 1.17 21.57
CA GLY A 304 -9.42 0.02 21.28
C GLY A 304 -10.02 -1.02 20.34
N LEU A 305 -11.17 -0.74 19.70
CA LEU A 305 -11.77 -1.60 18.68
C LEU A 305 -11.89 -0.86 17.35
N TRP A 306 -11.44 -1.49 16.28
CA TRP A 306 -11.67 -1.01 14.92
C TRP A 306 -13.10 -1.33 14.48
N ARG A 307 -13.75 -0.39 13.78
CA ARG A 307 -15.12 -0.54 13.26
C ARG A 307 -15.22 0.13 11.90
N ALA A 308 -15.90 -0.50 10.94
CA ALA A 308 -16.24 0.13 9.68
C ALA A 308 -17.04 1.43 9.94
N GLU A 309 -16.54 2.54 9.40
CA GLU A 309 -17.13 3.88 9.44
C GLU A 309 -17.82 4.20 8.10
N ALA A 310 -17.25 3.74 6.98
CA ALA A 310 -17.85 3.87 5.65
C ALA A 310 -17.37 2.75 4.70
N VAL A 311 -18.16 2.48 3.65
CA VAL A 311 -17.74 1.75 2.45
C VAL A 311 -17.87 2.70 1.28
N LEU A 312 -16.81 2.83 0.49
CA LEU A 312 -16.66 3.79 -0.59
C LEU A 312 -16.62 3.03 -1.92
N THR A 313 -17.38 3.52 -2.89
CA THR A 313 -17.49 2.92 -4.23
C THR A 313 -17.55 4.03 -5.29
N PRO A 314 -17.18 3.75 -6.54
CA PRO A 314 -17.43 4.67 -7.64
C PRO A 314 -18.95 4.83 -7.85
N ALA A 315 -19.41 6.07 -8.09
CA ALA A 315 -20.83 6.37 -8.30
C ALA A 315 -21.41 5.84 -9.64
N GLU A 316 -20.52 5.49 -10.57
CA GLU A 316 -20.82 4.90 -11.87
C GLU A 316 -19.83 3.73 -12.07
N PRO A 317 -20.09 2.56 -11.45
CA PRO A 317 -19.15 1.43 -11.48
C PRO A 317 -19.02 0.83 -12.88
N THR A 318 -17.79 0.73 -13.38
CA THR A 318 -17.48 0.04 -14.65
C THR A 318 -16.76 -1.29 -14.39
N HIS A 319 -16.88 -2.22 -15.35
CA HIS A 319 -16.29 -3.55 -15.22
C HIS A 319 -14.76 -3.45 -15.39
N ARG A 320 -14.00 -3.91 -14.37
CA ARG A 320 -12.54 -3.78 -14.26
C ARG A 320 -12.03 -2.35 -14.09
N GLN A 321 -12.83 -1.47 -13.46
CA GLN A 321 -12.37 -0.13 -13.04
C GLN A 321 -11.18 -0.18 -12.07
N MET A 322 -11.05 -1.29 -11.32
CA MET A 322 -10.03 -1.53 -10.29
C MET A 322 -9.98 -0.41 -9.24
N PHE A 323 -11.14 0.11 -8.83
CA PHE A 323 -11.24 1.11 -7.77
C PHE A 323 -10.72 0.50 -6.46
N GLY A 324 -9.67 1.09 -5.90
CA GLY A 324 -8.95 0.53 -4.77
C GLY A 324 -7.76 -0.36 -5.16
N ARG A 325 -7.32 -0.34 -6.42
CA ARG A 325 -6.06 -0.99 -6.83
C ARG A 325 -4.88 -0.51 -5.98
N ASP A 326 -4.92 0.76 -5.59
CA ASP A 326 -4.09 1.32 -4.53
C ASP A 326 -4.86 2.43 -3.79
N ILE A 327 -4.53 2.69 -2.52
CA ILE A 327 -5.19 3.67 -1.66
C ILE A 327 -4.20 4.36 -0.73
N GLU A 328 -4.41 5.65 -0.48
CA GLU A 328 -3.57 6.42 0.45
C GLU A 328 -4.35 7.39 1.32
N LEU A 329 -3.95 7.52 2.58
CA LEU A 329 -4.73 8.20 3.62
C LEU A 329 -3.84 9.19 4.40
N PHE A 330 -4.15 10.49 4.30
CA PHE A 330 -3.45 11.52 5.06
C PHE A 330 -4.44 12.52 5.66
N ASN A 331 -4.39 12.71 6.98
CA ASN A 331 -5.35 13.51 7.76
C ASN A 331 -6.82 13.10 7.52
N ASN A 332 -7.52 13.88 6.69
CA ASN A 332 -8.93 13.67 6.34
C ASN A 332 -9.12 13.49 4.82
N VAL A 333 -8.05 13.26 4.07
CA VAL A 333 -8.11 12.99 2.63
C VAL A 333 -7.73 11.53 2.41
N LEU A 334 -8.59 10.82 1.68
CA LEU A 334 -8.33 9.48 1.17
C LEU A 334 -8.31 9.59 -0.36
N VAL A 335 -7.26 9.06 -0.96
CA VAL A 335 -7.11 8.96 -2.41
C VAL A 335 -7.20 7.48 -2.80
N VAL A 336 -7.82 7.21 -3.94
CA VAL A 336 -8.11 5.86 -4.41
C VAL A 336 -7.76 5.76 -5.89
N GLY A 337 -6.80 4.91 -6.20
CA GLY A 337 -6.42 4.56 -7.57
C GLY A 337 -7.48 3.71 -8.26
N ALA A 338 -7.71 4.00 -9.55
CA ALA A 338 -8.62 3.26 -10.43
C ALA A 338 -8.03 3.23 -11.86
N PRO A 339 -6.99 2.40 -12.12
CA PRO A 339 -6.28 2.40 -13.40
C PRO A 339 -7.09 1.86 -14.58
N GLY A 340 -8.20 1.16 -14.35
CA GLY A 340 -9.15 0.75 -15.40
C GLY A 340 -10.31 1.73 -15.60
N ASP A 341 -10.16 2.99 -15.18
CA ASP A 341 -11.17 4.03 -15.41
C ASP A 341 -11.10 4.58 -16.85
N ASP A 342 -12.21 4.44 -17.58
CA ASP A 342 -12.32 4.78 -19.00
C ASP A 342 -12.71 6.25 -19.27
N THR A 343 -12.63 7.16 -18.28
CA THR A 343 -13.16 8.55 -18.43
C THR A 343 -12.53 9.32 -19.60
N ILE A 344 -11.28 9.01 -19.98
CA ILE A 344 -10.56 9.66 -21.10
C ILE A 344 -10.36 8.68 -22.29
N ALA A 345 -9.82 7.50 -22.03
CA ALA A 345 -9.63 6.41 -22.99
C ALA A 345 -9.64 5.06 -22.25
N GLU A 346 -9.69 3.95 -22.99
CA GLU A 346 -9.74 2.58 -22.45
C GLU A 346 -8.52 2.29 -21.55
N ASP A 347 -8.74 1.89 -20.28
CA ASP A 347 -7.68 1.71 -19.27
C ASP A 347 -6.73 2.95 -19.09
N ALA A 348 -7.20 4.18 -19.36
CA ALA A 348 -6.39 5.40 -19.15
C ALA A 348 -6.16 5.70 -17.66
N GLY A 349 -7.14 5.36 -16.83
CA GLY A 349 -7.06 5.43 -15.37
C GLY A 349 -7.41 6.79 -14.76
N ALA A 350 -7.70 6.76 -13.46
CA ALA A 350 -8.08 7.92 -12.66
C ALA A 350 -7.65 7.77 -11.19
N VAL A 351 -7.57 8.91 -10.48
CA VAL A 351 -7.49 8.94 -9.02
C VAL A 351 -8.73 9.59 -8.44
N PHE A 352 -9.45 8.90 -7.58
CA PHE A 352 -10.63 9.40 -6.89
C PHE A 352 -10.23 9.99 -5.55
N VAL A 353 -10.73 11.19 -5.25
CA VAL A 353 -10.42 11.90 -4.00
C VAL A 353 -11.67 12.00 -3.12
N TRP A 354 -11.53 11.61 -1.86
CA TRP A 354 -12.56 11.73 -0.83
C TRP A 354 -12.06 12.56 0.34
N HIS A 355 -12.89 13.48 0.81
CA HIS A 355 -12.62 14.33 1.96
C HIS A 355 -13.57 13.97 3.10
N HIS A 356 -13.03 13.73 4.29
CA HIS A 356 -13.81 13.54 5.49
C HIS A 356 -14.05 14.86 6.23
N TYR A 357 -15.32 15.23 6.39
CA TYR A 357 -15.73 16.35 7.24
C TYR A 357 -17.18 16.13 7.70
N ASN A 358 -17.60 16.84 8.75
CA ASN A 358 -18.94 16.69 9.36
C ASN A 358 -19.31 15.24 9.76
N HIS A 359 -18.32 14.39 10.04
CA HIS A 359 -18.46 12.95 10.34
C HIS A 359 -18.83 12.05 9.15
N GLU A 360 -18.69 12.54 7.90
CA GLU A 360 -19.02 11.81 6.69
C GLU A 360 -17.87 11.86 5.67
N TRP A 361 -17.71 10.79 4.90
CA TRP A 361 -16.79 10.73 3.77
C TRP A 361 -17.48 11.26 2.52
N ASN A 362 -16.97 12.36 1.98
CA ASN A 362 -17.56 13.10 0.86
C ASN A 362 -16.64 12.97 -0.36
N PHE A 363 -17.17 12.45 -1.47
CA PHE A 363 -16.45 12.44 -2.74
C PHE A 363 -16.21 13.86 -3.25
N ALA A 364 -14.95 14.21 -3.50
CA ALA A 364 -14.52 15.55 -3.89
C ALA A 364 -14.22 15.69 -5.40
N GLY A 365 -13.85 14.58 -6.07
CA GLY A 365 -13.64 14.57 -7.52
C GLY A 365 -12.76 13.43 -8.01
N ARG A 366 -12.58 13.36 -9.33
CA ARG A 366 -11.58 12.53 -10.02
C ARG A 366 -10.46 13.43 -10.52
N LEU A 367 -9.22 12.97 -10.41
CA LEU A 367 -8.03 13.53 -11.05
C LEU A 367 -7.66 12.63 -12.23
N LEU A 368 -7.29 13.26 -13.34
CA LEU A 368 -7.09 12.61 -14.64
C LEU A 368 -5.83 13.19 -15.30
N ALA A 369 -5.11 12.36 -16.06
CA ALA A 369 -4.03 12.81 -16.94
C ALA A 369 -4.64 13.46 -18.19
N SER A 370 -4.42 14.76 -18.41
CA SER A 370 -5.00 15.46 -19.58
C SER A 370 -4.47 14.98 -20.93
N ASP A 371 -3.33 14.31 -20.92
CA ASP A 371 -2.66 13.64 -22.03
C ASP A 371 -2.83 12.11 -21.99
N GLY A 372 -3.74 11.59 -21.15
CA GLY A 372 -4.00 10.16 -20.98
C GLY A 372 -4.45 9.48 -22.27
N LEU A 373 -3.80 8.37 -22.59
CA LEU A 373 -4.04 7.48 -23.71
C LEU A 373 -4.54 6.10 -23.24
N GLU A 374 -4.86 5.24 -24.21
CA GLU A 374 -5.23 3.85 -23.98
C GLU A 374 -4.12 3.10 -23.22
N LEU A 375 -4.49 2.40 -22.14
CA LEU A 375 -3.63 1.61 -21.25
C LEU A 375 -2.62 2.40 -20.39
N ASP A 376 -2.67 3.73 -20.33
CA ASP A 376 -1.75 4.52 -19.50
C ASP A 376 -1.85 4.24 -17.99
N ARG A 377 -3.03 3.77 -17.53
CA ARG A 377 -3.29 3.25 -16.17
C ARG A 377 -2.88 4.18 -15.03
N LEU A 378 -3.25 5.46 -15.14
CA LEU A 378 -3.08 6.42 -14.05
C LEU A 378 -3.76 5.92 -12.76
N GLY A 379 -3.06 6.05 -11.64
CA GLY A 379 -3.55 5.58 -10.34
C GLY A 379 -3.34 4.08 -10.12
N SER A 380 -2.42 3.45 -10.86
CA SER A 380 -1.93 2.10 -10.52
C SER A 380 -1.23 2.06 -9.16
N GLN A 381 -0.59 3.17 -8.82
CA GLN A 381 -0.02 3.51 -7.52
C GLN A 381 -0.36 4.97 -7.23
N VAL A 382 -0.60 5.30 -5.96
CA VAL A 382 -0.81 6.66 -5.45
C VAL A 382 0.08 6.92 -4.24
N SER A 383 0.39 8.19 -3.96
CA SER A 383 1.07 8.62 -2.74
C SER A 383 0.53 9.98 -2.30
N LEU A 384 0.35 10.18 -1.00
CA LEU A 384 -0.29 11.39 -0.45
C LEU A 384 0.40 11.86 0.83
N HIS A 385 1.00 13.06 0.79
CA HIS A 385 1.52 13.70 2.00
C HIS A 385 1.32 15.21 1.97
N GLY A 386 0.82 15.78 3.07
CA GLY A 386 0.61 17.22 3.19
C GLY A 386 -0.43 17.73 2.19
N SER A 387 0.03 18.59 1.27
CA SER A 387 -0.74 19.15 0.16
C SER A 387 -0.39 18.50 -1.19
N TRP A 388 0.37 17.42 -1.21
CA TRP A 388 0.88 16.80 -2.44
C TRP A 388 0.28 15.41 -2.65
N LEU A 389 -0.17 15.17 -3.88
CA LEU A 389 -0.68 13.89 -4.34
C LEU A 389 0.10 13.50 -5.59
N VAL A 390 0.61 12.27 -5.58
CA VAL A 390 1.40 11.66 -6.65
C VAL A 390 0.63 10.46 -7.16
N ALA A 391 0.63 10.22 -8.47
CA ALA A 391 0.08 9.00 -9.03
C ALA A 391 0.87 8.50 -10.24
N GLY A 392 1.13 7.19 -10.25
CA GLY A 392 1.82 6.50 -11.33
C GLY A 392 0.90 6.10 -12.47
N GLY A 393 1.39 6.25 -13.70
CA GLY A 393 0.91 5.59 -14.92
C GLY A 393 2.09 4.88 -15.58
N TYR A 394 2.45 3.69 -15.08
CA TYR A 394 3.68 3.01 -15.49
C TYR A 394 3.63 2.45 -16.92
N ASP A 395 2.42 2.19 -17.44
CA ASP A 395 2.19 1.74 -18.82
C ASP A 395 2.09 2.90 -19.82
N HIS A 396 2.26 4.16 -19.37
CA HIS A 396 2.16 5.36 -20.20
C HIS A 396 3.08 5.36 -21.44
N ASP A 397 2.54 5.85 -22.57
CA ASP A 397 3.10 5.91 -23.93
C ASP A 397 3.20 4.57 -24.72
N ASN A 398 2.04 3.96 -25.02
CA ASN A 398 1.91 2.89 -26.02
C ASN A 398 1.65 3.48 -27.44
N PRO A 399 2.28 2.99 -28.53
CA PRO A 399 1.95 1.67 -29.07
C PRO A 399 3.16 0.72 -29.25
N LEU A 400 4.34 1.05 -28.71
CA LEU A 400 5.54 0.21 -28.89
C LEU A 400 6.32 -0.11 -27.61
N TRP A 401 6.57 0.83 -26.68
CA TRP A 401 7.28 0.53 -25.42
C TRP A 401 6.99 1.58 -24.33
N SER A 402 6.20 1.23 -23.31
CA SER A 402 5.85 2.11 -22.19
C SER A 402 7.07 2.58 -21.41
N MET A 403 7.28 3.90 -21.35
CA MET A 403 8.37 4.50 -20.58
C MET A 403 7.94 4.76 -19.13
N GLY A 404 6.63 4.96 -18.92
CA GLY A 404 6.04 5.28 -17.63
C GLY A 404 6.16 6.76 -17.27
N ALA A 405 5.16 7.26 -16.54
CA ALA A 405 5.11 8.65 -16.08
C ALA A 405 4.48 8.75 -14.69
N VAL A 406 4.84 9.81 -13.97
CA VAL A 406 4.23 10.17 -12.69
C VAL A 406 3.57 11.54 -12.81
N TYR A 407 2.36 11.65 -12.30
CA TYR A 407 1.58 12.88 -12.30
C TYR A 407 1.46 13.42 -10.88
N VAL A 408 1.69 14.73 -10.72
CA VAL A 408 1.70 15.40 -9.42
C VAL A 408 0.60 16.45 -9.38
N TRP A 409 -0.17 16.46 -8.30
CA TRP A 409 -1.15 17.48 -7.97
C TRP A 409 -0.84 18.16 -6.64
N LYS A 410 -1.16 19.44 -6.56
CA LYS A 410 -1.03 20.28 -5.37
C LYS A 410 -2.41 20.71 -4.89
N LEU A 411 -2.70 20.52 -3.60
CA LEU A 411 -3.90 20.99 -2.94
C LEU A 411 -3.72 22.42 -2.45
N ASP A 412 -4.35 23.37 -3.14
CA ASP A 412 -4.53 24.73 -2.63
C ASP A 412 -5.94 24.84 -2.00
N ASN A 413 -6.91 25.38 -2.74
CA ASN A 413 -8.34 25.27 -2.42
C ASN A 413 -9.00 24.07 -3.12
N LEU A 414 -8.36 23.58 -4.19
CA LEU A 414 -8.72 22.44 -5.01
C LEU A 414 -7.41 21.74 -5.40
N TRP A 415 -7.50 20.49 -5.85
CA TRP A 415 -6.38 19.77 -6.43
C TRP A 415 -6.07 20.30 -7.83
N ASN A 416 -4.94 20.99 -7.97
CA ASN A 416 -4.44 21.54 -9.22
C ASN A 416 -3.36 20.62 -9.79
N PHE A 417 -3.41 20.30 -11.09
CA PHE A 417 -2.29 19.63 -11.75
C PHE A 417 -1.07 20.53 -11.69
N HIS A 418 0.05 19.97 -11.22
CA HIS A 418 1.29 20.69 -10.98
C HIS A 418 2.33 20.36 -12.05
N SER A 419 2.69 19.08 -12.17
CA SER A 419 3.76 18.61 -13.03
C SER A 419 3.59 17.15 -13.43
N LYS A 420 4.10 16.80 -14.60
CA LYS A 420 4.35 15.41 -15.02
C LYS A 420 5.85 15.16 -14.93
N LEU A 421 6.23 14.06 -14.29
CA LEU A 421 7.61 13.63 -14.08
C LEU A 421 7.88 12.37 -14.89
N THR A 422 9.11 12.28 -15.41
CA THR A 422 9.68 11.13 -16.12
C THR A 422 11.16 11.04 -15.71
N ALA A 423 11.72 9.84 -15.60
CA ALA A 423 13.15 9.67 -15.36
C ALA A 423 14.02 10.43 -16.38
N SER A 424 15.10 11.06 -15.92
CA SER A 424 15.99 11.87 -16.78
C SER A 424 16.73 11.09 -17.87
N ASP A 425 16.74 9.76 -17.75
CA ASP A 425 17.33 8.81 -18.69
C ASP A 425 16.35 7.73 -19.18
N ALA A 426 15.04 7.94 -18.97
CA ALA A 426 13.96 6.99 -19.28
C ALA A 426 14.11 6.29 -20.64
N GLN A 427 13.95 4.97 -20.63
CA GLN A 427 13.93 4.13 -21.82
C GLN A 427 12.58 3.42 -22.02
N PRO A 428 12.26 3.08 -23.28
CA PRO A 428 11.37 1.99 -23.67
C PRO A 428 11.32 0.78 -22.71
N GLY A 429 10.28 0.69 -21.89
CA GLY A 429 9.99 -0.45 -21.02
C GLY A 429 10.45 -0.32 -19.56
N ASP A 430 10.98 0.83 -19.12
CA ASP A 430 11.52 1.00 -17.76
C ASP A 430 10.47 0.96 -16.63
N TRP A 431 9.20 1.24 -16.97
CA TRP A 431 8.06 1.30 -16.03
C TRP A 431 8.24 2.34 -14.90
N PHE A 432 8.72 3.53 -15.25
CA PHE A 432 8.83 4.64 -14.30
C PHE A 432 7.44 5.02 -13.74
N GLY A 433 7.32 5.13 -12.42
CA GLY A 433 6.03 5.34 -11.76
C GLY A 433 5.28 4.05 -11.45
N TYR A 434 5.94 2.90 -11.46
CA TYR A 434 5.35 1.64 -10.97
C TYR A 434 5.07 1.73 -9.46
N ALA A 435 6.08 2.17 -8.70
CA ALA A 435 5.98 2.51 -7.29
C ALA A 435 6.20 4.01 -7.11
N THR A 436 5.55 4.61 -6.12
CA THR A 436 5.72 6.01 -5.73
C THR A 436 5.65 6.12 -4.22
N ALA A 437 6.41 7.05 -3.64
CA ALA A 437 6.30 7.48 -2.25
C ALA A 437 6.60 8.97 -2.13
N ILE A 438 6.01 9.65 -1.14
CA ILE A 438 6.22 11.09 -0.92
C ILE A 438 6.13 11.43 0.57
N GLU A 439 7.14 12.15 1.09
CA GLU A 439 7.10 12.76 2.41
C GLU A 439 7.66 14.18 2.33
N GLY A 440 6.86 15.15 2.78
CA GLY A 440 7.20 16.58 2.77
C GLY A 440 7.57 17.12 1.39
N GLU A 441 8.86 17.39 1.20
CA GLU A 441 9.49 17.93 -0.02
C GLU A 441 10.32 16.89 -0.77
N ARG A 442 10.15 15.59 -0.45
CA ARG A 442 10.86 14.46 -1.04
C ARG A 442 9.91 13.44 -1.63
N MET A 443 10.31 12.87 -2.76
CA MET A 443 9.57 11.82 -3.46
C MET A 443 10.53 10.75 -3.96
N VAL A 444 10.08 9.50 -3.94
CA VAL A 444 10.80 8.36 -4.52
C VAL A 444 9.90 7.70 -5.55
N ILE A 445 10.46 7.35 -6.71
CA ILE A 445 9.73 6.74 -7.82
C ILE A 445 10.45 5.49 -8.31
N GLY A 446 9.75 4.37 -8.34
CA GLY A 446 10.24 3.09 -8.84
C GLY A 446 10.20 2.95 -10.36
N ALA A 447 11.19 2.25 -10.92
CA ALA A 447 11.28 1.84 -12.32
C ALA A 447 11.83 0.39 -12.40
N PRO A 448 11.06 -0.62 -11.95
CA PRO A 448 11.54 -1.99 -11.72
C PRO A 448 12.03 -2.71 -12.98
N HIS A 449 11.60 -2.29 -14.17
CA HIS A 449 12.02 -2.92 -15.41
C HIS A 449 13.27 -2.30 -16.05
N ARG A 450 13.74 -1.17 -15.52
CA ARG A 450 14.92 -0.48 -16.03
C ARG A 450 16.17 -1.36 -15.99
N ALA A 451 16.99 -1.29 -17.03
CA ALA A 451 18.28 -1.98 -17.09
C ALA A 451 19.40 -1.17 -16.38
N HIS A 452 20.22 -1.84 -15.58
CA HIS A 452 21.39 -1.22 -14.94
C HIS A 452 22.43 -0.85 -16.03
N PRO A 453 23.08 0.33 -15.97
CA PRO A 453 23.99 0.79 -17.04
C PRO A 453 25.19 -0.11 -17.30
N GLU A 454 25.57 -0.93 -16.31
CA GLU A 454 26.68 -1.87 -16.39
C GLU A 454 26.24 -3.30 -16.77
N SER A 455 24.93 -3.56 -16.88
CA SER A 455 24.36 -4.87 -17.21
C SER A 455 23.87 -4.96 -18.66
N GLN A 456 23.82 -6.19 -19.18
CA GLN A 456 23.15 -6.55 -20.43
C GLN A 456 21.81 -7.26 -20.19
N THR A 457 21.39 -7.44 -18.93
CA THR A 457 20.09 -7.98 -18.56
C THR A 457 19.05 -6.88 -18.43
N TYR A 458 17.82 -7.21 -18.78
CA TYR A 458 16.66 -6.35 -18.60
C TYR A 458 16.11 -6.58 -17.18
N ARG A 459 15.57 -5.54 -16.53
CA ARG A 459 14.89 -5.61 -15.22
C ARG A 459 15.76 -5.88 -13.98
N SER A 460 16.97 -5.35 -13.93
CA SER A 460 17.67 -5.17 -12.64
C SER A 460 16.94 -4.16 -11.74
N GLY A 461 16.25 -3.20 -12.35
CA GLY A 461 15.47 -2.16 -11.67
C GLY A 461 16.27 -0.92 -11.28
N ALA A 462 15.54 0.13 -10.87
CA ALA A 462 16.04 1.37 -10.31
C ALA A 462 14.94 2.08 -9.49
N ALA A 463 15.34 2.98 -8.60
CA ALA A 463 14.44 3.96 -7.98
C ALA A 463 15.06 5.36 -8.04
N TYR A 464 14.24 6.39 -8.21
CA TYR A 464 14.66 7.78 -8.45
C TYR A 464 14.23 8.66 -7.28
N ALA A 465 15.16 9.45 -6.75
CA ALA A 465 14.87 10.45 -5.72
C ALA A 465 14.62 11.83 -6.36
N PHE A 466 13.55 12.49 -5.93
CA PHE A 466 13.22 13.88 -6.29
C PHE A 466 13.10 14.74 -5.04
N GLU A 467 13.57 15.99 -5.13
CA GLU A 467 13.36 17.02 -4.11
C GLU A 467 12.65 18.24 -4.71
N LEU A 468 11.73 18.84 -3.94
CA LEU A 468 11.06 20.07 -4.31
C LEU A 468 12.00 21.27 -4.08
N ARG A 469 12.26 22.04 -5.12
CA ARG A 469 13.17 23.20 -5.11
C ARG A 469 12.53 24.34 -5.90
N ASP A 470 12.30 25.49 -5.25
CA ASP A 470 11.63 26.65 -5.85
C ASP A 470 10.25 26.36 -6.51
N ASP A 471 9.49 25.42 -5.93
CA ASP A 471 8.21 24.87 -6.45
C ASP A 471 8.36 23.99 -7.72
N GLU A 472 9.56 23.52 -8.05
CA GLU A 472 9.82 22.50 -9.09
C GLU A 472 10.35 21.20 -8.47
N TRP A 473 9.87 20.04 -8.94
CA TRP A 473 10.39 18.74 -8.51
C TRP A 473 11.63 18.37 -9.34
N VAL A 474 12.79 18.28 -8.68
CA VAL A 474 14.09 18.06 -9.32
C VAL A 474 14.61 16.66 -8.97
N GLU A 475 15.01 15.88 -9.98
CA GLU A 475 15.71 14.59 -9.79
C GLU A 475 17.09 14.84 -9.15
N VAL A 476 17.32 14.28 -7.96
CA VAL A 476 18.55 14.48 -7.17
C VAL A 476 19.47 13.26 -7.11
N GLY A 477 18.97 12.07 -7.48
CA GLY A 477 19.77 10.85 -7.49
C GLY A 477 18.99 9.61 -7.96
N VAL A 478 19.74 8.55 -8.24
CA VAL A 478 19.20 7.24 -8.66
C VAL A 478 19.81 6.15 -7.78
N PHE A 479 18.95 5.24 -7.33
CA PHE A 479 19.28 4.04 -6.57
C PHE A 479 19.18 2.80 -7.47
N GLY A 480 20.00 1.80 -7.20
CA GLY A 480 19.95 0.46 -7.81
C GLY A 480 20.41 -0.59 -6.79
N PRO A 481 20.26 -1.90 -7.08
CA PRO A 481 20.60 -2.98 -6.15
C PRO A 481 21.96 -2.82 -5.48
N VAL A 482 22.03 -3.12 -4.16
CA VAL A 482 23.25 -2.94 -3.36
C VAL A 482 24.36 -3.90 -3.78
N ASP A 483 24.01 -5.15 -4.13
CA ASP A 483 24.98 -6.11 -4.67
C ASP A 483 25.06 -6.01 -6.20
N ALA A 484 26.28 -5.91 -6.72
CA ALA A 484 26.58 -5.92 -8.14
C ALA A 484 26.21 -7.25 -8.83
N VAL A 485 26.02 -8.35 -8.06
CA VAL A 485 25.43 -9.60 -8.57
C VAL A 485 23.96 -9.37 -8.93
N LEU A 486 23.17 -8.80 -8.02
CA LEU A 486 21.76 -8.46 -8.24
C LEU A 486 21.57 -7.44 -9.37
N ALA A 487 22.49 -6.48 -9.50
CA ALA A 487 22.51 -5.54 -10.62
C ALA A 487 22.73 -6.21 -12.00
N GLY A 488 23.19 -7.47 -12.02
CA GLY A 488 23.32 -8.32 -13.21
C GLY A 488 22.12 -9.23 -13.49
N GLU A 489 21.15 -9.33 -12.59
CA GLU A 489 20.06 -10.31 -12.61
C GLU A 489 18.68 -9.63 -12.61
N ARG A 490 17.58 -10.39 -12.62
CA ARG A 490 16.20 -9.87 -12.77
C ARG A 490 15.61 -9.44 -11.43
N ALA A 491 16.31 -8.58 -10.68
CA ALA A 491 15.92 -8.22 -9.31
C ALA A 491 14.59 -7.41 -9.20
N GLU A 492 14.15 -6.75 -10.28
CA GLU A 492 12.98 -5.85 -10.29
C GLU A 492 13.01 -4.78 -9.18
N PHE A 493 14.20 -4.28 -8.85
CA PHE A 493 14.43 -3.25 -7.82
C PHE A 493 13.66 -1.94 -8.12
N GLY A 494 12.97 -1.40 -7.11
CA GLY A 494 12.01 -0.30 -7.31
C GLY A 494 10.58 -0.78 -7.49
N TRP A 495 10.29 -2.04 -7.16
CA TRP A 495 8.93 -2.60 -7.14
C TRP A 495 8.09 -2.05 -5.99
N ALA A 496 8.72 -1.85 -4.83
CA ALA A 496 8.17 -1.15 -3.68
C ALA A 496 9.13 -0.02 -3.30
N THR A 497 8.59 1.11 -2.87
CA THR A 497 9.36 2.29 -2.43
C THR A 497 8.63 2.96 -1.28
N ASP A 498 9.35 3.38 -0.24
CA ASP A 498 8.83 4.29 0.77
C ASP A 498 9.93 5.24 1.30
N VAL A 499 9.55 6.37 1.89
CA VAL A 499 10.48 7.44 2.32
C VAL A 499 10.06 8.07 3.64
N SER A 500 11.00 8.19 4.58
CA SER A 500 10.83 9.00 5.79
C SER A 500 12.09 9.78 6.12
N GLY A 501 11.96 11.10 6.24
CA GLY A 501 13.08 12.03 6.40
C GLY A 501 13.99 12.07 5.18
N SER A 502 15.25 11.62 5.33
CA SER A 502 16.19 11.37 4.23
C SER A 502 16.23 9.90 3.82
N THR A 503 15.67 9.02 4.64
CA THR A 503 15.81 7.58 4.48
C THR A 503 14.79 7.05 3.48
N VAL A 504 15.25 6.23 2.56
CA VAL A 504 14.46 5.59 1.52
C VAL A 504 14.59 4.08 1.66
N VAL A 505 13.49 3.35 1.63
CA VAL A 505 13.49 1.88 1.49
C VAL A 505 13.00 1.49 0.10
N VAL A 506 13.66 0.52 -0.52
CA VAL A 506 13.33 0.02 -1.86
C VAL A 506 13.34 -1.50 -1.90
N GLY A 507 12.28 -2.10 -2.44
CA GLY A 507 12.11 -3.54 -2.61
C GLY A 507 12.57 -4.08 -3.97
N ALA A 508 13.06 -5.32 -3.98
CA ALA A 508 13.57 -6.08 -5.12
C ALA A 508 13.19 -7.56 -4.98
N TRP A 509 11.90 -7.87 -5.14
CA TRP A 509 11.29 -9.17 -4.82
C TRP A 509 11.83 -10.38 -5.61
N LEU A 510 12.37 -10.16 -6.82
CA LEU A 510 12.99 -11.21 -7.65
C LEU A 510 14.53 -11.23 -7.57
N ALA A 511 15.09 -10.70 -6.47
CA ALA A 511 16.52 -10.80 -6.24
C ALA A 511 16.91 -12.26 -5.97
N ASP A 512 17.71 -12.84 -6.88
CA ASP A 512 18.39 -14.12 -6.66
C ASP A 512 19.49 -13.94 -5.60
N THR A 513 19.33 -14.54 -4.43
CA THR A 513 20.27 -14.35 -3.31
C THR A 513 21.05 -15.62 -2.96
N ALA A 514 21.92 -15.54 -1.95
CA ALA A 514 22.57 -16.72 -1.39
C ALA A 514 21.60 -17.76 -0.79
N ALA A 515 20.31 -17.41 -0.58
CA ALA A 515 19.26 -18.32 -0.17
C ALA A 515 18.65 -19.11 -1.35
N GLY A 516 18.71 -18.58 -2.57
CA GLY A 516 18.29 -19.22 -3.81
C GLY A 516 17.60 -18.29 -4.80
N GLU A 517 16.98 -18.88 -5.81
CA GLU A 517 16.21 -18.20 -6.86
C GLU A 517 15.00 -17.45 -6.26
N ASP A 518 14.71 -16.25 -6.77
CA ASP A 518 13.56 -15.40 -6.38
C ASP A 518 13.35 -15.25 -4.84
N ALA A 519 14.45 -15.28 -4.08
CA ALA A 519 14.42 -15.16 -2.62
C ALA A 519 14.05 -13.73 -2.16
N GLY A 520 14.43 -12.74 -2.97
CA GLY A 520 14.10 -11.34 -2.74
C GLY A 520 15.11 -10.58 -1.86
N ASP A 521 15.14 -9.26 -2.02
CA ASP A 521 15.95 -8.31 -1.26
C ASP A 521 15.18 -7.01 -1.04
N ALA A 522 15.56 -6.25 -0.01
CA ALA A 522 15.12 -4.89 0.21
C ALA A 522 16.31 -4.08 0.72
N ALA A 523 16.44 -2.83 0.29
CA ALA A 523 17.59 -2.01 0.64
C ALA A 523 17.20 -0.61 1.09
N VAL A 524 18.00 -0.07 2.01
CA VAL A 524 17.85 1.28 2.55
C VAL A 524 18.94 2.20 2.01
N TYR A 525 18.56 3.41 1.64
CA TYR A 525 19.44 4.47 1.16
C TYR A 525 19.15 5.77 1.92
N GLU A 526 20.05 6.74 1.82
CA GLU A 526 19.84 8.10 2.30
C GLU A 526 19.90 9.08 1.11
N ILE A 527 18.94 9.98 1.01
CA ILE A 527 18.94 11.10 0.06
C ILE A 527 19.95 12.14 0.56
N PRO A 528 20.99 12.52 -0.22
CA PRO A 528 21.97 13.51 0.20
C PRO A 528 21.33 14.87 0.49
N THR A 529 21.61 15.43 1.67
CA THR A 529 21.30 16.83 1.97
C THR A 529 22.36 17.75 1.36
N GLU A 530 21.98 18.93 0.84
CA GLU A 530 22.94 19.87 0.22
C GLU A 530 24.02 20.39 1.21
N ASP A 531 23.76 20.31 2.52
CA ASP A 531 24.72 20.61 3.59
C ASP A 531 25.85 19.56 3.71
N ALA A 532 25.82 18.44 2.98
CA ALA A 532 26.92 17.47 2.88
C ALA A 532 28.05 17.93 1.92
N SER A 533 28.15 19.23 1.66
CA SER A 533 29.17 19.82 0.79
C SER A 533 30.55 19.83 1.45
N ASP A 534 31.34 18.80 1.13
CA ASP A 534 32.81 18.72 1.17
C ASP A 534 33.46 19.02 2.54
N PRO A 535 33.90 18.00 3.32
CA PRO A 535 34.76 18.25 4.46
C PRO A 535 36.10 18.78 3.98
N ASP A 536 36.26 20.11 4.07
CA ASP A 536 37.44 20.92 3.80
C ASP A 536 38.75 20.09 3.83
N PRO A 537 39.36 19.79 2.67
CA PRO A 537 40.51 18.88 2.59
C PRO A 537 41.81 19.47 3.21
N GLU A 538 41.76 20.62 3.88
CA GLU A 538 42.87 21.22 4.64
C GLU A 538 42.69 21.23 6.19
N GLN A 539 41.90 20.33 6.79
CA GLN A 539 41.83 20.16 8.27
C GLN A 539 42.44 18.86 8.83
#